data_AF-A0A3E4JPP1-F1
#
_entry.id   AF-A0A3E4JPP1-F1
#
_cell.length_a   1.000
_cell.length_b   1.000
_cell.length_c   1.000
_cell.angle_alpha   90.00
_cell.angle_beta   90.00
_cell.angle_gamma   90.00
#
_symmetry.space_group_name_H-M   'P 1'
#
loop_
_entity.id
_entity.type
_entity.pdbx_description
1 polymer ?
#
loop_
_entity_poly.entity_id
_entity_poly.type
_entity_poly.pdbx_seq_one_letter_code
_entity_poly.pdbx_strand_id
1 'polypeptide(L)'
;MRLIKVTGGLGNQMFIYAFYLRMKKYYPKVRIDLSDMMHYKVHYGYEMHRVFNLPHTEFCINQPLKKVIEFLFFKKIYERKQAPNSLRAFEKKYFWPLLYFKGFYQSERFFADIKDEVRESFTFDKHKANSRSLNMLEILDKDENAVSLHIRRGDYLQPKHWATTGSVCQLPYYQNAIAEMSRRVASPSYYIFSDDIAWVKENLPLQNAVYIDWNTDEDSWQDMMLMSHCKHHIICNSTFSWWGAWLNPNMDKTVIVPSRWFQHSEAPDIYPTGWIKVPVS
;
A
#
# COMPACT_ATOMS: atom_id res chain seq x y z
N MET A 1 18.30 -2.36 21.18
CA MET A 1 17.42 -3.16 20.30
C MET A 1 16.29 -2.29 19.82
N ARG A 2 15.94 -2.37 18.53
CA ARG A 2 14.82 -1.63 17.94
C ARG A 2 13.79 -2.63 17.44
N LEU A 3 12.53 -2.43 17.75
CA LEU A 3 11.42 -3.29 17.35
C LEU A 3 10.42 -2.45 16.56
N ILE A 4 9.91 -2.98 15.46
CA ILE A 4 8.93 -2.30 14.61
C ILE A 4 7.68 -3.18 14.54
N LYS A 5 6.55 -2.66 15.02
CA LYS A 5 5.27 -3.38 15.02
C LYS A 5 4.74 -3.50 13.59
N VAL A 6 4.41 -4.71 13.15
CA VAL A 6 3.65 -4.96 11.92
C VAL A 6 2.15 -5.01 12.21
N THR A 7 1.33 -4.39 11.37
CA THR A 7 -0.14 -4.38 11.48
C THR A 7 -0.82 -3.92 10.17
N GLY A 8 -2.12 -4.19 10.04
CA GLY A 8 -2.93 -3.86 8.85
C GLY A 8 -2.82 -4.90 7.73
N GLY A 9 -3.47 -4.65 6.60
CA GLY A 9 -3.37 -5.50 5.41
C GLY A 9 -2.08 -5.29 4.60
N LEU A 10 -1.88 -6.07 3.54
CA LEU A 10 -0.66 -6.13 2.72
C LEU A 10 0.02 -4.77 2.47
N GLY A 11 -0.70 -3.79 1.89
CA GLY A 11 -0.10 -2.49 1.56
C GLY A 11 0.44 -1.72 2.77
N ASN A 12 -0.18 -1.88 3.95
CA ASN A 12 0.34 -1.30 5.20
C ASN A 12 1.55 -2.07 5.72
N GLN A 13 1.54 -3.41 5.60
CA GLN A 13 2.68 -4.24 5.96
C GLN A 13 3.91 -3.90 5.11
N MET A 14 3.72 -3.62 3.81
CA MET A 14 4.78 -3.21 2.89
C MET A 14 5.45 -1.89 3.31
N PHE A 15 4.68 -0.87 3.70
CA PHE A 15 5.27 0.38 4.22
C PHE A 15 6.09 0.15 5.49
N ILE A 16 5.56 -0.66 6.41
CA ILE A 16 6.26 -1.01 7.66
C ILE A 16 7.55 -1.76 7.33
N TYR A 17 7.53 -2.67 6.36
CA TYR A 17 8.69 -3.44 5.94
C TYR A 17 9.73 -2.58 5.22
N ALA A 18 9.31 -1.67 4.34
CA ALA A 18 10.21 -0.72 3.68
C ALA A 18 10.93 0.18 4.69
N PHE A 19 10.21 0.66 5.72
CA PHE A 19 10.81 1.38 6.83
C PHE A 19 11.80 0.49 7.62
N TYR A 20 11.47 -0.79 7.85
CA TYR A 20 12.39 -1.75 8.47
C TYR A 20 13.68 -1.94 7.67
N LEU A 21 13.59 -2.10 6.34
CA LEU A 21 14.77 -2.23 5.47
C LEU A 21 15.71 -1.03 5.62
N ARG A 22 15.15 0.19 5.59
CA ARG A 22 15.93 1.42 5.82
C ARG A 22 16.59 1.40 7.20
N MET A 23 15.83 1.07 8.25
CA MET A 23 16.36 1.02 9.61
C MET A 23 17.46 -0.04 9.79
N LYS A 24 17.39 -1.16 9.06
CA LYS A 24 18.37 -2.25 9.13
C LYS A 24 19.74 -1.81 8.61
N LYS A 25 19.78 -0.92 7.62
CA LYS A 25 21.02 -0.30 7.09
C LYS A 25 21.80 0.47 8.15
N TYR A 26 21.09 1.18 9.03
CA TYR A 26 21.69 2.03 10.06
C TYR A 26 21.81 1.36 11.43
N TYR A 27 20.98 0.34 11.72
CA TYR A 27 20.87 -0.26 13.03
C TYR A 27 20.84 -1.80 12.97
N PRO A 28 21.99 -2.47 13.15
CA PRO A 28 22.09 -3.94 13.02
C PRO A 28 21.18 -4.76 13.95
N LYS A 29 20.72 -4.16 15.06
CA LYS A 29 19.84 -4.81 16.06
C LYS A 29 18.37 -4.38 15.94
N VAL A 30 17.92 -3.99 14.74
CA VAL A 30 16.49 -3.77 14.44
C VAL A 30 15.82 -5.09 14.06
N ARG A 31 14.59 -5.30 14.53
CA ARG A 31 13.75 -6.46 14.17
C ARG A 31 12.32 -6.02 13.92
N ILE A 32 11.61 -6.78 13.09
CA ILE A 32 10.15 -6.68 12.94
C ILE A 32 9.48 -7.54 14.03
N ASP A 33 8.46 -6.98 14.67
CA ASP A 33 7.61 -7.68 15.63
C ASP A 33 6.31 -8.09 14.95
N LEU A 34 6.12 -9.41 14.80
CA LEU A 34 4.91 -10.01 14.24
C LEU A 34 3.93 -10.53 15.31
N SER A 35 4.20 -10.32 16.60
CA SER A 35 3.37 -10.86 17.68
C SER A 35 1.88 -10.53 17.51
N ASP A 36 1.56 -9.32 17.07
CA ASP A 36 0.16 -8.88 16.91
C ASP A 36 -0.50 -9.45 15.66
N MET A 37 0.30 -9.92 14.69
CA MET A 37 -0.18 -10.54 13.47
C MET A 37 -0.54 -12.01 13.64
N MET A 38 0.02 -12.70 14.65
CA MET A 38 -0.23 -14.15 14.89
C MET A 38 -1.72 -14.49 15.11
N HIS A 39 -2.51 -13.54 15.60
CA HIS A 39 -3.96 -13.71 15.82
C HIS A 39 -4.80 -12.74 15.01
N TYR A 40 -4.18 -12.02 14.07
CA TYR A 40 -4.85 -11.02 13.25
C TYR A 40 -5.50 -11.71 12.05
N LYS A 41 -6.83 -11.82 12.07
CA LYS A 41 -7.59 -12.44 10.96
C LYS A 41 -8.12 -11.44 9.94
N VAL A 42 -7.99 -10.14 10.22
CA VAL A 42 -8.46 -9.09 9.30
C VAL A 42 -7.46 -8.98 8.15
N HIS A 43 -7.94 -8.85 6.90
CA HIS A 43 -7.10 -8.75 5.69
C HIS A 43 -6.08 -9.90 5.57
N TYR A 44 -6.52 -11.15 5.74
CA TYR A 44 -5.69 -12.37 5.58
C TYR A 44 -4.47 -12.48 6.51
N GLY A 45 -4.39 -11.65 7.55
CA GLY A 45 -3.30 -11.71 8.53
C GLY A 45 -1.98 -11.23 7.94
N TYR A 46 -0.89 -11.94 8.23
CA TYR A 46 0.44 -11.57 7.75
C TYR A 46 0.73 -12.21 6.39
N GLU A 47 1.08 -11.38 5.41
CA GLU A 47 1.16 -11.82 4.01
C GLU A 47 2.56 -11.67 3.40
N MET A 48 3.44 -10.85 3.99
CA MET A 48 4.69 -10.43 3.34
C MET A 48 5.57 -11.59 2.85
N HIS A 49 5.87 -12.59 3.67
CA HIS A 49 6.71 -13.74 3.26
C HIS A 49 6.02 -14.72 2.30
N ARG A 50 4.69 -14.72 2.31
CA ARG A 50 3.91 -15.55 1.39
C ARG A 50 3.94 -14.96 -0.01
N VAL A 51 3.73 -13.64 -0.10
CA VAL A 51 3.63 -12.86 -1.33
C VAL A 51 5.02 -12.54 -1.91
N PHE A 52 5.96 -12.14 -1.07
CA PHE A 52 7.32 -11.75 -1.43
C PHE A 52 8.30 -12.78 -0.85
N ASN A 53 9.30 -13.19 -1.62
CA ASN A 53 10.31 -14.16 -1.19
C ASN A 53 11.35 -13.52 -0.23
N LEU A 54 10.87 -13.04 0.92
CA LEU A 54 11.65 -12.30 1.90
C LEU A 54 12.39 -13.25 2.84
N PRO A 55 13.56 -12.86 3.37
CA PRO A 55 14.28 -13.68 4.33
C PRO A 55 13.49 -13.79 5.65
N HIS A 56 13.38 -15.02 6.16
CA HIS A 56 12.82 -15.30 7.48
C HIS A 56 13.74 -14.69 8.55
N THR A 57 13.32 -13.54 9.07
CA THR A 57 14.07 -12.73 10.06
C THR A 57 13.16 -12.28 11.21
N GLU A 58 12.01 -12.93 11.34
CA GLU A 58 10.93 -12.55 12.23
C GLU A 58 11.31 -12.71 13.70
N PHE A 59 10.82 -11.79 14.52
CA PHE A 59 10.87 -11.90 15.97
C PHE A 59 9.44 -11.90 16.49
N CYS A 60 9.08 -12.94 17.24
CA CYS A 60 7.79 -13.06 17.90
C CYS A 60 8.01 -13.06 19.41
N ILE A 61 7.47 -12.05 20.10
CA ILE A 61 7.38 -12.03 21.56
C ILE A 61 6.14 -12.84 21.96
N ASN A 62 6.28 -13.69 22.99
CA ASN A 62 5.16 -14.35 23.63
C ASN A 62 4.14 -13.29 24.13
N GLN A 63 2.86 -13.40 23.77
CA GLN A 63 1.84 -12.38 24.00
C GLN A 63 1.66 -11.98 25.48
N PRO A 64 1.51 -12.92 26.44
CA PRO A 64 1.58 -12.61 27.87
C PRO A 64 2.80 -11.78 28.28
N LEU A 65 4.00 -12.17 27.82
CA LEU A 65 5.23 -11.44 28.12
C LEU A 65 5.22 -10.04 27.47
N LYS A 66 4.70 -9.93 26.24
CA LYS A 66 4.51 -8.65 25.56
C LYS A 66 3.61 -7.73 26.37
N LYS A 67 2.46 -8.20 26.86
CA LYS A 67 1.56 -7.42 27.72
C LYS A 67 2.23 -6.97 29.02
N VAL A 68 3.07 -7.80 29.63
CA VAL A 68 3.83 -7.44 30.84
C VAL A 68 4.88 -6.38 30.53
N ILE A 69 5.63 -6.52 29.43
CA ILE A 69 6.60 -5.49 29.00
C ILE A 69 5.86 -4.19 28.63
N GLU A 70 4.72 -4.28 27.94
CA GLU A 70 3.82 -3.17 27.63
C GLU A 70 3.37 -2.44 28.90
N PHE A 71 2.86 -3.19 29.88
CA PHE A 71 2.42 -2.63 31.14
C PHE A 71 3.55 -1.95 31.93
N LEU A 72 4.72 -2.60 32.04
CA LEU A 72 5.82 -2.14 32.88
C LEU A 72 6.61 -0.97 32.28
N PHE A 73 6.69 -0.88 30.95
CA PHE A 73 7.63 0.05 30.32
C PHE A 73 7.03 0.96 29.24
N PHE A 74 5.83 0.70 28.70
CA PHE A 74 5.36 1.43 27.51
C PHE A 74 4.72 2.80 27.72
N LYS A 75 4.36 3.21 28.96
CA LYS A 75 3.99 4.62 29.19
C LYS A 75 5.17 5.59 28.95
N LYS A 76 6.41 5.09 28.99
CA LYS A 76 7.66 5.84 28.78
C LYS A 76 8.39 5.44 27.48
N ILE A 77 8.05 4.28 26.89
CA ILE A 77 8.60 3.74 25.65
C ILE A 77 7.67 4.01 24.44
N TYR A 78 7.89 5.14 23.76
CA TYR A 78 7.80 5.25 22.29
C TYR A 78 6.47 4.98 21.57
N GLU A 79 5.32 5.47 22.03
CA GLU A 79 4.21 5.73 21.10
C GLU A 79 4.49 7.01 20.29
N ARG A 80 5.53 6.97 19.45
CA ARG A 80 5.90 8.10 18.60
C ARG A 80 5.03 8.08 17.36
N LYS A 81 3.85 8.66 17.52
CA LYS A 81 2.96 9.00 16.41
C LYS A 81 3.77 9.74 15.35
N GLN A 82 3.46 9.47 14.09
CA GLN A 82 4.06 10.16 12.95
C GLN A 82 4.00 11.67 13.23
N ALA A 83 5.14 12.32 13.43
CA ALA A 83 5.21 13.75 13.24
C ALA A 83 5.10 13.95 11.73
N PRO A 84 4.03 14.60 11.22
CA PRO A 84 3.78 14.65 9.80
C PRO A 84 4.97 15.17 9.01
N ASN A 85 5.83 16.01 9.60
CA ASN A 85 6.89 16.71 8.89
C ASN A 85 8.32 16.38 9.39
N SER A 86 8.58 15.21 10.03
CA SER A 86 9.94 14.95 10.54
C SER A 86 10.35 13.48 10.64
N LEU A 87 11.52 13.17 10.06
CA LEU A 87 12.25 11.92 10.27
C LEU A 87 13.04 11.89 11.59
N ARG A 88 13.10 13.00 12.33
CA ARG A 88 13.91 13.17 13.55
C ARG A 88 13.58 12.15 14.63
N ALA A 89 12.33 11.70 14.70
CA ALA A 89 11.91 10.66 15.64
C ALA A 89 12.57 9.29 15.37
N PHE A 90 13.11 9.06 14.18
CA PHE A 90 13.72 7.81 13.75
C PHE A 90 15.25 7.89 13.70
N GLU A 91 15.78 9.08 13.41
CA GLU A 91 17.22 9.33 13.25
C GLU A 91 17.93 9.73 14.55
N LYS A 92 17.21 10.26 15.53
CA LYS A 92 17.80 10.70 16.80
C LYS A 92 18.41 9.52 17.58
N LYS A 93 19.59 9.73 18.16
CA LYS A 93 20.20 8.81 19.13
C LYS A 93 19.42 8.84 20.44
N TYR A 94 19.15 7.66 20.99
CA TYR A 94 18.39 7.51 22.22
C TYR A 94 19.21 6.82 23.28
N PHE A 95 19.09 7.31 24.52
CA PHE A 95 19.74 6.73 25.69
C PHE A 95 19.12 5.39 26.09
N TRP A 96 17.82 5.21 25.83
CA TRP A 96 17.11 3.98 26.18
C TRP A 96 17.53 2.79 25.31
N PRO A 97 17.82 1.62 25.90
CA PRO A 97 18.33 0.47 25.17
C PRO A 97 17.30 -0.21 24.28
N LEU A 98 15.99 -0.02 24.54
CA LEU A 98 14.87 -0.60 23.79
C LEU A 98 13.98 0.49 23.21
N LEU A 99 13.70 0.39 21.92
CA LEU A 99 12.83 1.30 21.19
C LEU A 99 11.79 0.47 20.43
N TYR A 100 10.52 0.86 20.55
CA TYR A 100 9.41 0.17 19.88
C TYR A 100 8.65 1.16 19.01
N PHE A 101 8.65 0.96 17.70
CA PHE A 101 8.05 1.87 16.74
C PHE A 101 6.65 1.36 16.34
N LYS A 102 5.64 2.23 16.48
CA LYS A 102 4.25 1.99 16.07
C LYS A 102 3.84 3.03 15.04
N GLY A 103 3.38 2.57 13.88
CA GLY A 103 2.90 3.43 12.81
C GLY A 103 2.88 2.69 11.47
N PHE A 104 2.18 3.26 10.48
CA PHE A 104 2.14 2.70 9.14
C PHE A 104 3.26 3.23 8.22
N TYR A 105 3.86 4.39 8.49
CA TYR A 105 4.93 4.99 7.68
C TYR A 105 4.56 5.14 6.19
N GLN A 106 3.33 5.55 5.92
CA GLN A 106 2.74 5.67 4.57
C GLN A 106 3.27 6.88 3.81
N SER A 107 4.57 6.86 3.47
CA SER A 107 5.23 7.87 2.66
C SER A 107 6.55 7.34 2.14
N GLU A 108 6.86 7.62 0.87
CA GLU A 108 8.13 7.25 0.23
C GLU A 108 9.36 7.78 0.99
N ARG A 109 9.24 8.92 1.68
CA ARG A 109 10.35 9.51 2.44
C ARG A 109 10.98 8.58 3.48
N PHE A 110 10.24 7.56 3.93
CA PHE A 110 10.72 6.60 4.92
C PHE A 110 11.65 5.53 4.33
N PHE A 111 11.85 5.52 3.00
CA PHE A 111 12.70 4.58 2.28
C PHE A 111 13.24 5.13 0.95
N ALA A 112 13.12 6.44 0.70
CA ALA A 112 13.53 7.05 -0.57
C ALA A 112 15.01 6.82 -0.91
N ASP A 113 15.89 6.79 0.11
CA ASP A 113 17.33 6.52 -0.02
C ASP A 113 17.66 5.05 -0.35
N ILE A 114 16.67 4.16 -0.30
CA ILE A 114 16.80 2.73 -0.58
C ILE A 114 15.69 2.21 -1.51
N LYS A 115 15.12 3.09 -2.33
CA LYS A 115 13.95 2.77 -3.17
C LYS A 115 14.17 1.53 -4.07
N ASP A 116 15.39 1.35 -4.59
CA ASP A 116 15.70 0.23 -5.49
C ASP A 116 15.77 -1.08 -4.70
N GLU A 117 16.43 -1.07 -3.52
CA GLU A 117 16.45 -2.20 -2.56
C GLU A 117 15.02 -2.60 -2.13
N VAL A 118 14.12 -1.62 -1.97
CA VAL A 118 12.70 -1.86 -1.65
C VAL A 118 11.95 -2.50 -2.83
N ARG A 119 12.17 -2.03 -4.06
CA ARG A 119 11.55 -2.64 -5.25
C ARG A 119 12.02 -4.07 -5.45
N GLU A 120 13.33 -4.32 -5.32
CA GLU A 120 13.90 -5.67 -5.39
C GLU A 120 13.27 -6.59 -4.34
N SER A 121 13.12 -6.11 -3.10
CA SER A 121 12.51 -6.86 -2.02
C SER A 121 11.02 -7.19 -2.26
N PHE A 122 10.31 -6.34 -3.01
CA PHE A 122 8.89 -6.51 -3.31
C PHE A 122 8.65 -7.07 -4.72
N THR A 123 9.51 -8.01 -5.13
CA THR A 123 9.31 -8.79 -6.36
C THR A 123 8.31 -9.92 -6.09
N PHE A 124 7.24 -9.98 -6.88
CA PHE A 124 6.23 -11.03 -6.80
C PHE A 124 6.72 -12.35 -7.36
N ASP A 125 6.40 -13.45 -6.67
CA ASP A 125 6.69 -14.80 -7.15
C ASP A 125 5.64 -15.27 -8.17
N LYS A 126 5.98 -15.14 -9.46
CA LYS A 126 5.10 -15.52 -10.58
C LYS A 126 4.74 -17.01 -10.57
N HIS A 127 5.54 -17.89 -9.94
CA HIS A 127 5.21 -19.32 -9.86
C HIS A 127 4.01 -19.61 -8.95
N LYS A 128 3.65 -18.68 -8.07
CA LYS A 128 2.47 -18.78 -7.21
C LYS A 128 1.23 -18.15 -7.83
N ALA A 129 1.37 -17.44 -8.95
CA ALA A 129 0.25 -16.78 -9.61
C ALA A 129 -0.62 -17.79 -10.37
N ASN A 130 -1.92 -17.52 -10.45
CA ASN A 130 -2.83 -18.33 -11.24
C ASN A 130 -2.65 -18.07 -12.75
N SER A 131 -3.07 -19.02 -13.58
CA SER A 131 -2.90 -18.94 -15.04
C SER A 131 -3.61 -17.74 -15.66
N ARG A 132 -4.76 -17.32 -15.13
CA ARG A 132 -5.51 -16.15 -15.64
C ARG A 132 -4.72 -14.85 -15.41
N SER A 133 -4.09 -14.70 -14.26
CA SER A 133 -3.18 -13.58 -13.96
C SER A 133 -1.90 -13.63 -14.81
N LEU A 134 -1.30 -14.80 -15.02
CA LEU A 134 -0.12 -14.93 -15.88
C LEU A 134 -0.42 -14.54 -17.34
N ASN A 135 -1.55 -14.99 -17.89
CA ASN A 135 -1.98 -14.59 -19.22
C ASN A 135 -2.27 -13.08 -19.30
N MET A 136 -2.84 -12.50 -18.24
CA MET A 136 -3.08 -11.06 -18.18
C MET A 136 -1.78 -10.26 -18.13
N LEU A 137 -0.73 -10.74 -17.44
CA LEU A 137 0.59 -10.10 -17.47
C LEU A 137 1.13 -10.00 -18.90
N GLU A 138 1.01 -11.05 -19.71
CA GLU A 138 1.47 -11.01 -21.10
C GLU A 138 0.73 -9.99 -21.98
N ILE A 139 -0.53 -9.71 -21.64
CA ILE A 139 -1.34 -8.67 -22.31
C ILE A 139 -0.87 -7.29 -21.86
N LEU A 140 -0.75 -7.08 -20.54
CA LEU A 140 -0.32 -5.82 -19.94
C LEU A 140 1.09 -5.40 -20.40
N ASP A 141 2.01 -6.36 -20.51
CA ASP A 141 3.39 -6.11 -20.94
C ASP A 141 3.48 -5.58 -22.40
N LYS A 142 2.46 -5.86 -23.23
CA LYS A 142 2.37 -5.43 -24.63
C LYS A 142 1.52 -4.19 -24.84
N ASP A 143 0.70 -3.82 -23.86
CA ASP A 143 -0.22 -2.69 -23.94
C ASP A 143 0.44 -1.43 -23.39
N GLU A 144 0.98 -0.60 -24.29
CA GLU A 144 1.63 0.67 -23.94
C GLU A 144 0.66 1.73 -23.38
N ASN A 145 -0.65 1.51 -23.49
CA ASN A 145 -1.68 2.41 -22.97
C ASN A 145 -2.43 1.80 -21.78
N ALA A 146 -1.89 0.75 -21.15
CA ALA A 146 -2.53 0.08 -20.03
C ALA A 146 -2.65 1.00 -18.80
N VAL A 147 -3.88 1.25 -18.36
CA VAL A 147 -4.20 2.04 -17.17
C VAL A 147 -4.83 1.15 -16.12
N SER A 148 -4.16 0.96 -14.98
CA SER A 148 -4.83 0.37 -13.82
C SER A 148 -5.80 1.38 -13.22
N LEU A 149 -7.07 1.01 -13.07
CA LEU A 149 -8.07 1.81 -12.37
C LEU A 149 -8.57 1.01 -11.17
N HIS A 150 -8.19 1.46 -9.97
CA HIS A 150 -8.57 0.78 -8.73
C HIS A 150 -9.68 1.54 -7.99
N ILE A 151 -10.77 0.82 -7.72
CA ILE A 151 -11.93 1.31 -6.98
C ILE A 151 -12.05 0.48 -5.69
N ARG A 152 -12.15 1.15 -4.53
CA ARG A 152 -12.38 0.46 -3.26
C ARG A 152 -13.67 0.95 -2.63
N ARG A 153 -14.62 0.05 -2.43
CA ARG A 153 -15.95 0.34 -1.89
C ARG A 153 -16.27 -0.54 -0.69
N GLY A 154 -16.03 -1.85 -0.77
CA GLY A 154 -16.41 -2.88 0.20
C GLY A 154 -16.44 -2.43 1.66
N ASP A 155 -15.29 -2.45 2.34
CA ASP A 155 -15.22 -1.99 3.73
C ASP A 155 -15.39 -0.46 3.87
N TYR A 156 -15.13 0.29 2.81
CA TYR A 156 -15.21 1.76 2.78
C TYR A 156 -16.65 2.29 2.91
N LEU A 157 -17.65 1.51 2.49
CA LEU A 157 -19.07 1.83 2.67
C LEU A 157 -19.56 1.63 4.11
N GLN A 158 -18.78 0.96 4.98
CA GLN A 158 -19.17 0.76 6.37
C GLN A 158 -19.05 2.07 7.16
N PRO A 159 -19.98 2.39 8.08
CA PRO A 159 -19.99 3.66 8.81
C PRO A 159 -18.66 4.03 9.49
N LYS A 160 -17.97 3.03 10.07
CA LYS A 160 -16.66 3.21 10.73
C LYS A 160 -15.56 3.71 9.79
N HIS A 161 -15.64 3.39 8.49
CA HIS A 161 -14.66 3.77 7.48
C HIS A 161 -15.14 4.97 6.67
N TRP A 162 -16.44 5.07 6.41
CA TRP A 162 -17.07 6.14 5.62
C TRP A 162 -16.66 7.54 6.06
N ALA A 163 -16.75 7.81 7.37
CA ALA A 163 -16.47 9.13 7.94
C ALA A 163 -15.00 9.57 7.78
N THR A 164 -14.06 8.65 7.53
CA THR A 164 -12.62 8.98 7.51
C THR A 164 -11.98 8.74 6.15
N THR A 165 -12.19 7.57 5.55
CA THR A 165 -11.57 7.16 4.28
C THR A 165 -12.61 6.89 3.20
N GLY A 166 -13.77 6.34 3.53
CA GLY A 166 -14.71 5.83 2.54
C GLY A 166 -15.37 6.89 1.67
N SER A 167 -15.65 8.06 2.23
CA SER A 167 -16.29 9.19 1.53
C SER A 167 -15.37 9.97 0.58
N VAL A 168 -14.09 9.59 0.45
CA VAL A 168 -13.09 10.34 -0.33
C VAL A 168 -13.22 10.08 -1.83
N CYS A 169 -13.07 8.83 -2.28
CA CYS A 169 -13.06 8.48 -3.70
C CYS A 169 -14.46 8.03 -4.15
N GLN A 170 -15.34 9.00 -4.41
CA GLN A 170 -16.69 8.76 -4.94
C GLN A 170 -16.72 8.97 -6.47
N LEU A 171 -17.90 8.79 -7.09
CA LEU A 171 -18.06 8.90 -8.54
C LEU A 171 -17.41 10.17 -9.16
N PRO A 172 -17.55 11.39 -8.58
CA PRO A 172 -16.91 12.59 -9.14
C PRO A 172 -15.39 12.48 -9.26
N TYR A 173 -14.73 11.87 -8.26
CA TYR A 173 -13.29 11.64 -8.30
C TYR A 173 -12.89 10.80 -9.53
N TYR A 174 -13.56 9.67 -9.74
CA TYR A 174 -13.21 8.78 -10.84
C TYR A 174 -13.48 9.42 -12.20
N GLN A 175 -14.58 10.16 -12.34
CA GLN A 175 -14.88 10.92 -13.56
C GLN A 175 -13.77 11.96 -13.86
N ASN A 176 -13.38 12.74 -12.85
CA ASN A 176 -12.30 13.71 -12.98
C ASN A 176 -10.96 13.04 -13.32
N ALA A 177 -10.66 11.90 -12.70
CA ALA A 177 -9.41 11.17 -12.90
C ALA A 177 -9.33 10.53 -14.30
N ILE A 178 -10.43 9.95 -14.78
CA ILE A 178 -10.56 9.41 -16.13
C ILE A 178 -10.38 10.53 -17.16
N ALA A 179 -11.06 11.67 -16.97
CA ALA A 179 -10.92 12.82 -17.85
C ALA A 179 -9.48 13.34 -17.91
N GLU A 180 -8.78 13.38 -16.76
CA GLU A 180 -7.39 13.80 -16.70
C GLU A 180 -6.44 12.79 -17.34
N MET A 181 -6.71 11.48 -17.23
CA MET A 181 -5.93 10.44 -17.92
C MET A 181 -6.08 10.55 -19.43
N SER A 182 -7.30 10.75 -19.94
CA SER A 182 -7.59 10.87 -21.37
C SER A 182 -6.94 12.09 -22.04
N ARG A 183 -6.52 13.11 -21.27
CA ARG A 183 -5.72 14.23 -21.79
C ARG A 183 -4.25 13.88 -22.01
N ARG A 184 -3.76 12.80 -21.40
CA ARG A 184 -2.34 12.44 -21.31
C ARG A 184 -2.01 11.18 -22.09
N VAL A 185 -2.93 10.22 -22.09
CA VAL A 185 -2.78 8.93 -22.76
C VAL A 185 -3.80 8.88 -23.89
N ALA A 186 -3.33 8.70 -25.12
CA ALA A 186 -4.19 8.52 -26.27
C ALA A 186 -4.81 7.11 -26.22
N SER A 187 -6.14 7.01 -26.25
CA SER A 187 -6.87 5.74 -26.24
C SER A 187 -6.46 4.78 -25.09
N PRO A 188 -6.66 5.18 -23.82
CA PRO A 188 -6.30 4.36 -22.67
C PRO A 188 -7.10 3.04 -22.64
N SER A 189 -6.42 1.95 -22.34
CA SER A 189 -7.04 0.65 -22.03
C SER A 189 -7.18 0.52 -20.52
N TYR A 190 -8.40 0.43 -20.01
CA TYR A 190 -8.63 0.41 -18.55
C TYR A 190 -8.70 -1.01 -18.01
N TYR A 191 -7.81 -1.34 -17.08
CA TYR A 191 -7.83 -2.59 -16.33
C TYR A 191 -8.37 -2.32 -14.92
N ILE A 192 -9.56 -2.83 -14.64
CA ILE A 192 -10.37 -2.48 -13.48
C ILE A 192 -10.13 -3.46 -12.35
N PHE A 193 -9.75 -2.92 -11.20
CA PHE A 193 -9.56 -3.67 -9.95
C PHE A 193 -10.55 -3.12 -8.91
N SER A 194 -11.47 -3.93 -8.43
CA SER A 194 -12.49 -3.48 -7.48
C SER A 194 -13.04 -4.62 -6.63
N ASP A 195 -13.37 -4.31 -5.38
CA ASP A 195 -14.17 -5.17 -4.51
C ASP A 195 -15.68 -5.06 -4.79
N ASP A 196 -16.08 -4.21 -5.75
CA ASP A 196 -17.45 -3.98 -6.20
C ASP A 196 -17.47 -3.70 -7.72
N ILE A 197 -17.29 -4.75 -8.53
CA ILE A 197 -17.27 -4.66 -10.00
C ILE A 197 -18.65 -4.30 -10.57
N ALA A 198 -19.74 -4.73 -9.91
CA ALA A 198 -21.10 -4.44 -10.34
C ALA A 198 -21.36 -2.92 -10.34
N TRP A 199 -20.99 -2.24 -9.25
CA TRP A 199 -21.12 -0.78 -9.17
C TRP A 199 -20.29 -0.06 -10.23
N VAL A 200 -19.07 -0.54 -10.53
CA VAL A 200 -18.23 0.06 -11.57
C VAL A 200 -18.89 -0.02 -12.94
N LYS A 201 -19.43 -1.19 -13.31
CA LYS A 201 -20.13 -1.38 -14.60
C LYS A 201 -21.36 -0.47 -14.73
N GLU A 202 -22.08 -0.23 -13.64
CA GLU A 202 -23.26 0.62 -13.61
C GLU A 202 -22.93 2.12 -13.67
N ASN A 203 -21.85 2.55 -13.02
CA ASN A 203 -21.58 3.98 -12.78
C ASN A 203 -20.46 4.56 -13.64
N LEU A 204 -19.58 3.71 -14.18
CA LEU A 204 -18.41 4.11 -14.99
C LEU A 204 -18.43 3.35 -16.33
N PRO A 205 -19.24 3.80 -17.30
CA PRO A 205 -19.26 3.22 -18.64
C PRO A 205 -17.98 3.58 -19.39
N LEU A 206 -16.93 2.80 -19.16
CA LEU A 206 -15.62 2.95 -19.76
C LEU A 206 -15.56 2.22 -21.11
N GLN A 207 -15.03 2.92 -22.12
CA GLN A 207 -14.62 2.26 -23.36
C GLN A 207 -13.33 1.48 -23.11
N ASN A 208 -13.16 0.32 -23.75
CA ASN A 208 -11.98 -0.54 -23.62
C ASN A 208 -11.63 -0.94 -22.17
N ALA A 209 -12.63 -1.35 -21.40
CA ALA A 209 -12.44 -1.80 -20.02
C ALA A 209 -12.34 -3.34 -19.92
N VAL A 210 -11.31 -3.81 -19.22
CA VAL A 210 -11.12 -5.20 -18.81
C VAL A 210 -11.33 -5.29 -17.30
N TYR A 211 -12.27 -6.12 -16.86
CA TYR A 211 -12.59 -6.30 -15.44
C TYR A 211 -11.80 -7.46 -14.86
N ILE A 212 -10.99 -7.19 -13.85
CA ILE A 212 -10.19 -8.18 -13.13
C ILE A 212 -11.00 -8.65 -11.92
N ASP A 213 -11.70 -9.78 -12.08
CA ASP A 213 -12.73 -10.26 -11.15
C ASP A 213 -12.49 -11.67 -10.58
N TRP A 214 -11.27 -12.20 -10.73
CA TRP A 214 -10.95 -13.59 -10.32
C TRP A 214 -10.00 -13.72 -9.15
N ASN A 215 -9.26 -12.66 -8.81
CA ASN A 215 -8.33 -12.70 -7.68
C ASN A 215 -9.11 -12.35 -6.42
N THR A 216 -9.53 -13.36 -5.68
CA THR A 216 -10.28 -13.20 -4.43
C THR A 216 -9.46 -13.66 -3.25
N ASP A 217 -9.83 -13.19 -2.07
CA ASP A 217 -9.26 -13.63 -0.83
C ASP A 217 -7.73 -13.55 -0.78
N GLU A 218 -7.12 -14.68 -0.46
CA GLU A 218 -5.70 -14.88 -0.35
C GLU A 218 -4.95 -14.64 -1.66
N ASP A 219 -5.62 -14.59 -2.81
CA ASP A 219 -5.04 -14.28 -4.12
C ASP A 219 -5.07 -12.79 -4.49
N SER A 220 -5.62 -11.93 -3.64
CA SER A 220 -5.71 -10.48 -3.90
C SER A 220 -4.35 -9.86 -4.23
N TRP A 221 -3.23 -10.38 -3.72
CA TRP A 221 -1.88 -9.88 -4.06
C TRP A 221 -1.58 -9.90 -5.56
N GLN A 222 -2.23 -10.80 -6.33
CA GLN A 222 -2.07 -10.88 -7.78
C GLN A 222 -2.63 -9.64 -8.48
N ASP A 223 -3.64 -8.97 -7.92
CA ASP A 223 -4.11 -7.68 -8.44
C ASP A 223 -3.06 -6.60 -8.30
N MET A 224 -2.32 -6.58 -7.17
CA MET A 224 -1.20 -5.63 -7.01
C MET A 224 -0.09 -5.91 -8.02
N MET A 225 0.20 -7.19 -8.28
CA MET A 225 1.15 -7.60 -9.31
C MET A 225 0.70 -7.10 -10.69
N LEU A 226 -0.55 -7.36 -11.10
CA LEU A 226 -1.11 -6.88 -12.36
C LEU A 226 -1.11 -5.35 -12.46
N MET A 227 -1.51 -4.65 -11.39
CA MET A 227 -1.45 -3.19 -11.34
C MET A 227 -0.02 -2.68 -11.57
N SER A 228 1.00 -3.32 -10.99
CA SER A 228 2.41 -2.90 -11.14
C SER A 228 2.97 -3.06 -12.55
N HIS A 229 2.30 -3.85 -13.40
CA HIS A 229 2.63 -4.03 -14.82
C HIS A 229 1.86 -3.08 -15.75
N CYS A 230 0.83 -2.37 -15.27
CA CYS A 230 0.19 -1.31 -16.05
C CYS A 230 1.14 -0.12 -16.25
N LYS A 231 1.00 0.59 -17.37
CA LYS A 231 1.87 1.72 -17.75
C LYS A 231 1.49 3.00 -17.02
N HIS A 232 0.20 3.19 -16.73
CA HIS A 232 -0.34 4.33 -16.00
C HIS A 232 -1.35 3.87 -14.94
N HIS A 233 -1.69 4.76 -14.01
CA HIS A 233 -2.48 4.40 -12.84
C HIS A 233 -3.46 5.49 -12.45
N ILE A 234 -4.70 5.10 -12.15
CA ILE A 234 -5.68 5.85 -11.37
C ILE A 234 -5.91 5.04 -10.10
N ILE A 235 -5.50 5.59 -8.96
CA ILE A 235 -5.60 4.90 -7.67
C ILE A 235 -6.68 5.53 -6.79
N CYS A 236 -7.21 4.79 -5.83
CA CYS A 236 -7.99 5.37 -4.74
C CYS A 236 -7.10 5.64 -3.51
N ASN A 237 -7.69 6.16 -2.43
CA ASN A 237 -7.02 6.39 -1.14
C ASN A 237 -6.76 5.08 -0.35
N SER A 238 -6.20 4.07 -1.04
CA SER A 238 -5.85 2.75 -0.54
C SER A 238 -4.36 2.50 -0.70
N THR A 239 -3.69 2.03 0.35
CA THR A 239 -2.26 1.67 0.26
C THR A 239 -2.00 0.51 -0.69
N PHE A 240 -3.02 -0.29 -0.99
CA PHE A 240 -2.92 -1.39 -1.95
C PHE A 240 -2.62 -0.87 -3.37
N SER A 241 -3.45 0.06 -3.87
CA SER A 241 -3.22 0.68 -5.18
C SER A 241 -2.06 1.65 -5.20
N TRP A 242 -1.71 2.25 -4.05
CA TRP A 242 -0.49 3.04 -3.90
C TRP A 242 0.75 2.20 -4.24
N TRP A 243 0.87 0.99 -3.68
CA TRP A 243 1.98 0.10 -3.97
C TRP A 243 1.94 -0.44 -5.41
N GLY A 244 0.75 -0.77 -5.94
CA GLY A 244 0.60 -1.13 -7.34
C GLY A 244 1.22 -0.08 -8.28
N ALA A 245 0.91 1.21 -8.08
CA ALA A 245 1.46 2.29 -8.87
C ALA A 245 2.95 2.59 -8.57
N TRP A 246 3.39 2.46 -7.32
CA TRP A 246 4.78 2.76 -6.92
C TRP A 246 5.79 1.72 -7.42
N LEU A 247 5.39 0.43 -7.42
CA LEU A 247 6.20 -0.70 -7.87
C LEU A 247 6.47 -0.67 -9.37
N ASN A 248 5.58 -0.11 -10.19
CA ASN A 248 5.86 0.15 -11.60
C ASN A 248 7.14 1.01 -11.72
N PRO A 249 8.26 0.51 -12.28
CA PRO A 249 9.50 1.27 -12.35
C PRO A 249 9.52 2.31 -13.46
N ASN A 250 8.53 2.34 -14.35
CA ASN A 250 8.46 3.27 -15.47
C ASN A 250 8.48 4.73 -14.98
N MET A 251 9.39 5.53 -15.51
CA MET A 251 9.54 6.94 -15.17
C MET A 251 8.54 7.83 -15.91
N ASP A 252 8.03 7.37 -17.05
CA ASP A 252 7.04 8.08 -17.88
C ASP A 252 5.59 7.76 -17.46
N LYS A 253 5.42 6.97 -16.40
CA LYS A 253 4.10 6.62 -15.89
C LYS A 253 3.35 7.87 -15.43
N THR A 254 2.05 7.87 -15.69
CA THR A 254 1.13 8.87 -15.14
C THR A 254 0.41 8.22 -13.97
N VAL A 255 0.48 8.83 -12.79
CA VAL A 255 -0.25 8.37 -11.60
C VAL A 255 -1.21 9.46 -11.16
N ILE A 256 -2.50 9.19 -11.25
CA ILE A 256 -3.58 10.07 -10.81
C ILE A 256 -4.09 9.60 -9.45
N VAL A 257 -4.20 10.56 -8.53
CA VAL A 257 -4.57 10.33 -7.13
C VAL A 257 -5.63 11.32 -6.66
N PRO A 258 -6.42 10.98 -5.62
CA PRO A 258 -7.38 11.92 -5.08
C PRO A 258 -6.66 13.09 -4.40
N SER A 259 -7.22 14.29 -4.52
CA SER A 259 -6.63 15.52 -3.95
C SER A 259 -6.45 15.48 -2.42
N ARG A 260 -7.20 14.61 -1.74
CA ARG A 260 -7.04 14.29 -0.32
C ARG A 260 -7.06 12.78 -0.10
N TRP A 261 -6.40 12.31 0.95
CA TRP A 261 -6.38 10.89 1.32
C TRP A 261 -7.39 10.54 2.42
N PHE A 262 -7.62 11.46 3.36
CA PHE A 262 -8.61 11.34 4.42
C PHE A 262 -9.59 12.52 4.37
N GLN A 263 -10.80 12.31 4.88
CA GLN A 263 -11.85 13.32 4.87
C GLN A 263 -11.59 14.48 5.84
N HIS A 264 -11.05 14.18 7.03
CA HIS A 264 -10.92 15.14 8.14
C HIS A 264 -9.49 15.38 8.62
N SER A 265 -8.48 14.90 7.87
CA SER A 265 -7.08 15.03 8.25
C SER A 265 -6.18 15.12 7.03
N GLU A 266 -5.15 15.94 7.11
CA GLU A 266 -4.17 16.04 6.04
C GLU A 266 -3.17 14.87 6.07
N ALA A 267 -2.72 14.50 4.87
CA ALA A 267 -1.63 13.55 4.67
C ALA A 267 -0.71 14.09 3.57
N PRO A 268 0.02 15.21 3.82
CA PRO A 268 0.70 15.96 2.76
C PRO A 268 1.77 15.14 2.04
N ASP A 269 2.44 14.23 2.76
CA ASP A 269 3.58 13.44 2.27
C ASP A 269 3.20 12.03 1.79
N ILE A 270 1.91 11.70 1.70
CA ILE A 270 1.50 10.34 1.33
C ILE A 270 1.80 10.01 -0.13
N TYR A 271 1.73 11.01 -1.00
CA TYR A 271 1.98 10.82 -2.42
C TYR A 271 3.44 11.12 -2.75
N PRO A 272 4.12 10.23 -3.50
CA PRO A 272 5.39 10.52 -4.15
C PRO A 272 5.32 11.80 -4.99
N THR A 273 6.48 12.42 -5.18
CA THR A 273 6.60 13.60 -6.05
C THR A 273 6.24 13.22 -7.49
N GLY A 274 5.54 14.11 -8.19
CA GLY A 274 5.12 13.91 -9.58
C GLY A 274 3.76 13.24 -9.76
N TRP A 275 3.16 12.70 -8.70
CA TRP A 275 1.80 12.17 -8.76
C TRP A 275 0.77 13.29 -8.86
N ILE A 276 -0.21 13.10 -9.74
CA ILE A 276 -1.15 14.15 -10.16
C ILE A 276 -2.40 14.08 -9.29
N LYS A 277 -2.63 15.13 -8.52
CA LYS A 277 -3.79 15.26 -7.64
C LYS A 277 -4.98 15.77 -8.43
N VAL A 278 -6.10 15.05 -8.34
CA VAL A 278 -7.37 15.42 -8.98
C VAL A 278 -8.46 15.65 -7.93
N PRO A 279 -9.35 16.65 -8.11
CA PRO A 279 -10.43 16.92 -7.15
C PRO A 279 -11.33 15.71 -6.91
N VAL A 280 -11.69 15.50 -5.65
CA VAL A 280 -12.62 14.44 -5.22
C VAL A 280 -14.09 14.83 -5.26
N SER A 281 -14.37 16.10 -5.57
CA SER A 281 -15.68 16.74 -5.65
C SER A 281 -15.79 17.53 -6.94
#